data_AF-A0A3M1EEM6-F1
#
_entry.id   AF-A0A3M1EEM6-F1
#
_cell.length_a   1.000
_cell.length_b   1.000
_cell.length_c   1.000
_cell.angle_alpha   90.00
_cell.angle_beta   90.00
_cell.angle_gamma   90.00
#
_symmetry.space_group_name_H-M   'P 1'
#
loop_
_entity.id
_entity.type
_entity.pdbx_description
1 polymer ?
#
loop_
_entity_poly.entity_id
_entity_poly.type
_entity_poly.pdbx_seq_one_letter_code
_entity_poly.pdbx_strand_id
1 'polypeptide(L)'
;MNTEHLLDGFSKERERIFTLLLVGGSLYLFFVLSWAWHEITYDDALISLRYSRMLAEGHGLVWNPGERVEGYSNFSWVILMALIRRMGGDIVAWAKIVGMLANLGTLLLLLSITARKAYDPFAAAALAMLAFFPPFVIWGVTGLETAFYTF
;
A
#
# COMPACT_ATOMS: atom_id res chain seq x y z
N MET A 1 -11.41 -35.29 -34.50
CA MET A 1 -11.18 -33.96 -33.91
C MET A 1 -11.74 -34.03 -32.49
N ASN A 2 -10.86 -34.14 -31.49
CA ASN A 2 -11.20 -34.58 -30.13
C ASN A 2 -11.99 -33.52 -29.35
N THR A 3 -13.18 -33.89 -28.89
CA THR A 3 -14.06 -33.12 -28.00
C THR A 3 -13.39 -32.75 -26.68
N GLU A 4 -12.46 -33.56 -26.18
CA GLU A 4 -11.69 -33.28 -24.96
C GLU A 4 -10.83 -32.00 -25.05
N HIS A 5 -10.26 -31.71 -26.23
CA HIS A 5 -9.44 -30.52 -26.43
C HIS A 5 -10.28 -29.23 -26.48
N LEU A 6 -11.56 -29.33 -26.86
CA LEU A 6 -12.50 -28.21 -26.81
C LEU A 6 -12.95 -27.95 -25.36
N LEU A 7 -13.28 -29.01 -24.60
CA LEU A 7 -13.69 -28.90 -23.20
C LEU A 7 -12.58 -28.33 -22.30
N ASP A 8 -11.32 -28.69 -22.56
CA ASP A 8 -10.16 -28.15 -21.83
C ASP A 8 -9.85 -26.67 -22.17
N GLY A 9 -10.27 -26.21 -23.35
CA GLY A 9 -10.20 -24.79 -23.71
C GLY A 9 -11.23 -23.95 -22.94
N PHE A 10 -12.47 -24.45 -22.84
CA PHE A 10 -13.56 -23.79 -22.12
C PHE A 10 -13.33 -23.73 -20.60
N SER A 11 -12.68 -24.72 -19.99
CA SER A 11 -12.32 -24.70 -18.57
C SER A 11 -11.27 -23.61 -18.27
N LYS A 12 -10.21 -23.53 -19.07
CA LYS A 12 -9.13 -22.53 -18.93
C LYS A 12 -9.62 -21.10 -19.14
N GLU A 13 -10.51 -20.88 -20.10
CA GLU A 13 -11.10 -19.55 -20.32
C GLU A 13 -11.98 -19.11 -19.15
N ARG A 14 -12.80 -20.02 -18.61
CA ARG A 14 -13.61 -19.75 -17.41
C ARG A 14 -12.76 -19.42 -16.19
N GLU A 15 -11.68 -20.17 -15.94
CA GLU A 15 -10.73 -19.91 -14.85
C GLU A 15 -10.04 -18.55 -15.00
N ARG A 16 -9.66 -18.19 -16.23
CA ARG A 16 -9.08 -16.88 -16.52
C ARG A 16 -10.04 -15.74 -16.25
N ILE A 17 -11.29 -15.82 -16.72
CA ILE A 17 -12.32 -14.81 -16.48
C ILE A 17 -12.59 -14.67 -14.98
N PHE A 18 -12.76 -15.80 -14.27
CA PHE A 18 -12.97 -15.79 -12.83
C PHE A 18 -11.82 -15.11 -12.08
N THR A 19 -10.58 -15.41 -12.46
CA THR A 19 -9.38 -14.80 -11.87
C THR A 19 -9.34 -13.29 -12.12
N LEU A 20 -9.64 -12.84 -13.35
CA LEU A 20 -9.69 -11.41 -13.67
C LEU A 20 -10.77 -10.68 -12.87
N LEU A 21 -11.95 -11.28 -12.70
CA LEU A 21 -13.02 -10.73 -11.88
C LEU A 21 -12.64 -10.67 -10.41
N LEU A 22 -11.99 -11.71 -9.89
CA LEU A 22 -11.52 -11.76 -8.51
C LEU A 22 -10.48 -10.67 -8.25
N VAL A 23 -9.46 -10.58 -9.10
CA VAL A 23 -8.41 -9.55 -9.00
C VAL A 23 -8.98 -8.14 -9.17
N GLY A 24 -9.81 -7.93 -10.18
CA GLY A 24 -10.46 -6.64 -10.43
C GLY A 24 -11.36 -6.22 -9.27
N GLY A 25 -12.14 -7.15 -8.72
CA GLY A 25 -12.97 -6.92 -7.54
C GLY A 25 -12.16 -6.63 -6.28
N SER A 26 -11.07 -7.34 -6.06
CA SER A 26 -10.14 -7.11 -4.95
C SER A 26 -9.46 -5.74 -5.03
N LEU A 27 -9.00 -5.33 -6.22
CA LEU A 27 -8.42 -3.99 -6.42
C LEU A 27 -9.47 -2.90 -6.21
N TYR A 28 -10.66 -3.06 -6.79
CA TYR A 28 -11.75 -2.11 -6.59
C TYR A 28 -12.08 -1.93 -5.11
N LEU A 29 -12.26 -3.03 -4.37
CA LEU A 29 -12.57 -2.94 -2.96
C LEU A 29 -11.41 -2.38 -2.13
N PHE A 30 -10.16 -2.73 -2.44
CA PHE A 30 -8.99 -2.11 -1.81
C PHE A 30 -9.09 -0.58 -1.85
N PHE A 31 -9.38 -0.01 -3.03
CA PHE A 31 -9.56 1.43 -3.16
C PHE A 31 -10.79 1.96 -2.40
N VAL A 32 -11.91 1.24 -2.41
CA VAL A 32 -13.11 1.61 -1.64
C VAL A 32 -12.83 1.64 -0.14
N LEU A 33 -12.12 0.65 0.39
CA LEU A 33 -11.76 0.57 1.81
C LEU A 33 -10.70 1.61 2.19
N SER A 34 -9.67 1.81 1.35
CA SER A 34 -8.70 2.90 1.54
C SER A 34 -9.37 4.26 1.58
N TRP A 35 -10.35 4.48 0.69
CA TRP A 35 -11.17 5.69 0.70
C TRP A 35 -12.06 5.78 1.95
N ALA A 36 -12.74 4.71 2.34
CA ALA A 36 -13.60 4.70 3.52
C ALA A 36 -12.85 5.00 4.83
N TRP A 37 -11.58 4.62 4.91
CA TRP A 37 -10.73 4.82 6.09
C TRP A 37 -9.70 5.94 5.95
N HIS A 38 -9.74 6.71 4.86
CA HIS A 38 -8.72 7.73 4.58
C HIS A 38 -8.68 8.85 5.63
N GLU A 39 -9.72 9.05 6.43
CA GLU A 39 -9.74 10.06 7.50
C GLU A 39 -8.94 9.61 8.73
N ILE A 40 -8.74 8.30 8.91
CA ILE A 40 -8.00 7.75 10.04
C ILE A 40 -6.54 8.20 9.94
N THR A 41 -6.06 8.91 10.95
CA THR A 41 -4.66 9.29 11.09
C THR A 41 -4.25 8.95 12.51
N TYR A 42 -3.16 8.20 12.67
CA TYR A 42 -2.63 7.94 14.01
C TYR A 42 -1.75 9.10 14.44
N ASP A 43 -1.89 9.49 15.69
CA ASP A 43 -1.15 10.58 16.33
C ASP A 43 0.37 10.34 16.29
N ASP A 44 0.80 9.09 16.46
CA ASP A 44 2.21 8.69 16.33
C ASP A 44 2.81 9.08 14.98
N ALA A 45 2.03 9.07 13.89
CA ALA A 45 2.51 9.48 12.57
C ALA A 45 2.94 10.97 12.56
N LEU A 46 2.25 11.81 13.34
CA LEU A 46 2.53 13.24 13.38
C LEU A 46 3.92 13.55 13.93
N ILE A 47 4.52 12.64 14.70
CA ILE A 47 5.89 12.79 15.18
C ILE A 47 6.84 12.85 13.99
N SER A 48 6.87 11.79 13.18
CA SER A 48 7.73 11.70 12.00
C SER A 48 7.42 12.80 10.98
N LEU A 49 6.14 13.12 10.77
CA LEU A 49 5.72 14.15 9.83
C LEU A 49 6.13 15.57 10.28
N ARG A 50 6.21 15.83 11.59
CA ARG A 50 6.76 17.08 12.10
C ARG A 50 8.25 17.20 11.82
N TYR A 51 9.04 16.17 12.11
CA TYR A 51 10.47 16.16 11.77
C TYR A 51 10.70 16.33 10.26
N SER A 52 9.86 15.66 9.46
CA SER A 52 9.88 15.76 8.01
C SER A 52 9.61 17.19 7.53
N ARG A 53 8.62 17.87 8.14
CA ARG A 53 8.30 19.27 7.87
C ARG A 53 9.45 20.20 8.25
N MET A 54 10.01 20.05 9.45
CA MET A 54 11.14 20.87 9.93
C MET A 54 12.37 20.73 9.03
N LEU A 55 12.67 19.51 8.59
CA LEU A 55 13.75 19.27 7.64
C LEU A 55 13.45 19.92 6.27
N ALA A 56 12.22 19.76 5.76
CA ALA A 56 11.82 20.36 4.48
C ALA A 56 11.84 21.90 4.48
N GLU A 57 11.59 22.52 5.64
CA GLU A 57 11.62 23.98 5.85
C GLU A 57 13.04 24.52 6.14
N GLY A 58 14.04 23.65 6.22
CA GLY A 58 15.44 24.03 6.41
C GLY A 58 15.88 24.20 7.87
N HIS A 59 15.03 23.84 8.84
CA HIS A 59 15.37 23.86 10.26
C HIS A 59 16.21 22.65 10.71
N GLY A 60 16.29 21.62 9.86
CA GLY A 60 16.98 20.36 10.16
C GLY A 60 16.07 19.34 10.83
N LEU A 61 16.67 18.24 11.29
CA LEU A 61 15.97 17.15 11.99
C LEU A 61 15.75 17.51 13.47
N VAL A 62 14.81 18.40 13.71
CA VAL A 62 14.50 18.93 15.05
C VAL A 62 13.00 18.95 15.28
N TRP A 63 12.58 18.86 16.54
CA TRP A 63 11.18 19.10 16.92
C TRP A 63 10.85 20.59 17.04
N ASN A 64 11.75 21.34 17.68
CA ASN A 64 11.72 22.78 17.85
C ASN A 64 13.01 23.39 17.28
N PRO A 65 12.94 24.45 16.45
CA PRO A 65 14.14 25.15 16.00
C PRO A 65 15.00 25.62 17.18
N GLY A 66 16.31 25.35 17.12
CA GLY A 66 17.27 25.68 18.18
C GLY A 66 17.52 24.54 19.18
N GLU A 67 16.66 23.53 19.24
CA GLU A 67 16.83 22.34 20.09
C GLU A 67 17.14 21.11 19.23
N ARG A 68 18.29 20.47 19.48
CA ARG A 68 18.69 19.26 18.76
C ARG A 68 18.41 18.03 19.61
N VAL A 69 17.21 17.49 19.43
CA VAL A 69 16.78 16.23 20.05
C VAL A 69 16.20 15.36 18.94
N GLU A 70 16.67 14.11 18.87
CA GLU A 70 16.11 13.10 17.98
C GLU A 70 14.97 12.38 18.70
N GLY A 71 13.79 12.36 18.08
CA GLY A 71 12.58 11.77 18.66
C GLY A 71 11.76 10.95 17.67
N TYR A 72 12.34 10.57 16.53
CA TYR A 72 11.74 9.66 15.56
C TYR A 72 12.46 8.31 15.59
N SER A 73 11.78 7.23 15.20
CA SER A 73 12.33 5.87 15.13
C SER A 73 12.45 5.35 13.68
N ASN A 74 12.05 6.14 12.70
CA ASN A 74 11.85 5.76 11.29
C ASN A 74 12.57 6.74 10.35
N PHE A 75 13.90 6.83 10.47
CA PHE A 75 14.72 7.82 9.74
C PHE A 75 14.46 7.86 8.22
N SER A 76 14.41 6.71 7.55
CA SER A 76 14.15 6.65 6.10
C SER A 76 12.80 7.23 5.71
N TRP A 77 11.77 7.01 6.53
CA TRP A 77 10.45 7.59 6.34
C TRP A 77 10.47 9.11 6.50
N VAL A 78 11.16 9.61 7.52
CA VAL A 78 11.32 11.06 7.75
C VAL A 78 11.99 11.74 6.55
N ILE A 79 13.07 11.15 6.02
CA ILE A 79 13.75 11.70 4.84
C ILE A 79 12.85 11.67 3.61
N LEU A 80 12.16 10.55 3.36
CA LEU A 80 11.24 10.43 2.22
C LEU A 80 10.11 11.48 2.30
N MET A 81 9.46 11.60 3.45
CA MET A 81 8.39 12.57 3.66
C MET A 81 8.89 14.01 3.60
N ALA A 82 10.12 14.30 4.06
CA ALA A 82 10.72 15.62 3.91
C ALA A 82 10.94 15.97 2.44
N LEU A 83 11.46 15.04 1.63
CA LEU A 83 11.63 15.24 0.19
C LEU A 83 10.29 15.49 -0.50
N ILE A 84 9.27 14.70 -0.17
CA ILE A 84 7.93 14.85 -0.74
C ILE A 84 7.28 16.17 -0.30
N ARG A 85 7.44 16.57 0.96
CA ARG A 85 6.93 17.84 1.50
C ARG A 85 7.42 19.05 0.71
N ARG A 86 8.61 19.01 0.11
CA ARG A 86 9.14 20.08 -0.75
C ARG A 86 8.34 20.29 -2.04
N MET A 87 7.55 19.29 -2.46
CA MET A 87 6.62 19.43 -3.58
C MET A 87 5.33 20.20 -3.21
N GLY A 88 5.15 20.55 -1.93
CA GLY A 88 3.97 21.24 -1.43
C GLY A 88 2.83 20.30 -1.01
N GLY A 89 1.67 20.87 -0.71
CA GLY A 89 0.50 20.12 -0.25
C GLY A 89 0.56 19.66 1.21
N ASP A 90 -0.46 18.90 1.61
CA ASP A 90 -0.57 18.33 2.95
C ASP A 90 0.32 17.09 3.09
N ILE A 91 1.23 17.12 4.07
CA ILE A 91 2.16 16.04 4.34
C ILE A 91 1.46 14.77 4.86
N VAL A 92 0.33 14.94 5.56
CA VAL A 92 -0.48 13.80 6.04
C VAL A 92 -1.09 13.09 4.84
N ALA A 93 -1.65 13.83 3.88
CA ALA A 93 -2.18 13.25 2.65
C ALA A 93 -1.09 12.50 1.87
N TRP A 94 0.10 13.08 1.74
CA TRP A 94 1.23 12.42 1.10
C TRP A 94 1.63 11.11 1.79
N ALA A 95 1.74 11.12 3.12
CA ALA A 95 2.06 9.93 3.90
C ALA A 95 1.07 8.77 3.63
N LYS A 96 -0.23 9.09 3.59
CA LYS A 96 -1.30 8.12 3.27
C LYS A 96 -1.24 7.63 1.84
N ILE A 97 -0.96 8.52 0.89
CA ILE A 97 -0.81 8.13 -0.53
C ILE A 97 0.37 7.15 -0.66
N VAL A 98 1.51 7.45 -0.05
CA VAL A 98 2.68 6.57 -0.11
C VAL A 98 2.41 5.22 0.55
N GLY A 99 1.77 5.19 1.73
CA GLY A 99 1.38 3.94 2.39
C GLY A 99 0.39 3.11 1.56
N MET A 100 -0.62 3.76 0.97
CA MET A 100 -1.59 3.09 0.09
C MET A 100 -0.91 2.53 -1.16
N LEU A 101 0.01 3.29 -1.77
CA LEU A 101 0.78 2.83 -2.94
C LEU A 101 1.73 1.68 -2.59
N ALA A 102 2.32 1.67 -1.39
CA ALA A 102 3.15 0.56 -0.92
C ALA A 102 2.32 -0.73 -0.80
N ASN A 103 1.14 -0.67 -0.16
CA ASN A 103 0.22 -1.81 -0.10
C ASN A 103 -0.26 -2.28 -1.49
N LEU A 104 -0.59 -1.36 -2.38
CA LEU A 104 -0.93 -1.68 -3.77
C LEU A 104 0.24 -2.38 -4.45
N GLY A 105 1.46 -1.87 -4.24
CA GLY A 105 2.70 -2.50 -4.68
C GLY A 105 2.80 -3.95 -4.19
N THR A 106 2.57 -4.20 -2.90
CA THR A 106 2.60 -5.56 -2.31
C THR A 106 1.61 -6.48 -3.02
N LEU A 107 0.37 -6.03 -3.25
CA LEU A 107 -0.64 -6.81 -3.96
C LEU A 107 -0.20 -7.13 -5.40
N LEU A 108 0.32 -6.14 -6.13
CA LEU A 108 0.80 -6.31 -7.50
C LEU A 108 2.04 -7.22 -7.57
N LEU A 109 2.95 -7.12 -6.61
CA LEU A 109 4.14 -7.97 -6.53
C LEU A 109 3.73 -9.42 -6.29
N LEU A 110 2.86 -9.67 -5.31
CA LEU A 110 2.34 -11.01 -5.03
C LEU A 110 1.57 -11.57 -6.22
N LEU A 111 0.75 -10.76 -6.91
CA LEU A 111 0.08 -11.15 -8.15
C LEU A 111 1.09 -11.50 -9.25
N SER A 112 2.18 -10.75 -9.38
CA SER A 112 3.21 -11.05 -10.38
C SER A 112 3.95 -12.36 -10.09
N ILE A 113 4.15 -12.69 -8.81
CA ILE A 113 4.80 -13.93 -8.38
C ILE A 113 3.88 -15.13 -8.64
N THR A 114 2.58 -15.00 -8.34
CA THR A 114 1.61 -16.07 -8.58
C THR A 114 1.35 -16.28 -10.07
N ALA A 115 1.28 -15.21 -10.86
CA ALA A 115 1.09 -15.28 -12.31
C ALA A 115 2.25 -15.94 -13.07
N ARG A 116 3.46 -16.00 -12.49
CA ARG A 116 4.61 -16.71 -13.07
C ARG A 116 4.56 -18.22 -12.87
N LYS A 117 3.71 -18.71 -11.95
CA LYS A 117 3.51 -20.14 -11.69
C LYS A 117 2.32 -20.65 -12.52
N ALA A 118 2.17 -21.97 -12.60
CA ALA A 118 0.90 -22.54 -13.09
C ALA A 118 -0.26 -22.00 -12.25
N TYR A 119 -1.42 -21.84 -12.86
CA TYR A 119 -2.62 -21.34 -12.17
C TYR A 119 -2.85 -22.12 -10.87
N ASP A 120 -2.96 -21.38 -9.76
CA ASP A 120 -3.26 -21.93 -8.45
C ASP A 120 -4.44 -21.15 -7.84
N PRO A 121 -5.64 -21.77 -7.76
CA PRO A 121 -6.83 -21.12 -7.22
C PRO A 121 -6.66 -20.74 -5.74
N PHE A 122 -5.83 -21.45 -4.97
CA PHE A 122 -5.57 -21.12 -3.58
C PHE A 122 -4.72 -19.85 -3.46
N ALA A 123 -3.74 -19.67 -4.34
CA ALA A 123 -2.94 -18.45 -4.39
C ALA A 123 -3.79 -17.24 -4.80
N ALA A 124 -4.69 -17.41 -5.77
CA ALA A 124 -5.65 -16.37 -6.17
C ALA A 124 -6.62 -16.01 -5.03
N ALA A 125 -7.15 -17.01 -4.31
CA ALA A 125 -8.00 -16.80 -3.15
C ALA A 125 -7.26 -16.10 -2.00
N ALA A 126 -6.01 -16.49 -1.70
CA ALA A 126 -5.20 -15.86 -0.67
C ALA A 126 -4.89 -14.39 -0.96
N LEU A 127 -4.58 -14.06 -2.23
CA LEU A 127 -4.40 -12.70 -2.69
C LEU A 127 -5.67 -11.86 -2.52
N ALA A 128 -6.81 -12.45 -2.90
CA ALA A 128 -8.09 -11.81 -2.71
C ALA A 128 -8.36 -11.56 -1.22
N MET A 129 -8.18 -12.57 -0.36
CA MET A 129 -8.33 -12.47 1.09
C MET A 129 -7.44 -11.38 1.69
N LEU A 130 -6.20 -11.23 1.24
CA LEU A 130 -5.30 -10.17 1.70
C LEU A 130 -5.83 -8.78 1.34
N ALA A 131 -6.32 -8.60 0.11
CA ALA A 131 -6.95 -7.34 -0.31
C ALA A 131 -8.25 -7.04 0.46
N PHE A 132 -8.94 -8.08 0.95
CA PHE A 132 -10.11 -7.96 1.82
C PHE A 132 -9.77 -7.72 3.29
N PHE A 133 -8.53 -7.94 3.72
CA PHE A 133 -8.16 -7.95 5.13
C PHE A 133 -8.08 -6.51 5.68
N PRO A 134 -9.02 -6.06 6.55
CA PRO A 134 -9.10 -4.68 6.99
C PRO A 134 -7.79 -4.12 7.57
N PRO A 135 -7.05 -4.86 8.44
CA PRO A 135 -5.79 -4.35 8.97
C PRO A 135 -4.78 -4.05 7.86
N PHE A 136 -4.68 -4.88 6.82
CA PHE A 136 -3.77 -4.64 5.70
C PHE A 136 -4.06 -3.28 5.06
N VAL A 137 -5.32 -2.99 4.74
CA VAL A 137 -5.73 -1.72 4.13
C VAL A 137 -5.56 -0.53 5.08
N ILE A 138 -6.00 -0.66 6.33
CA ILE A 138 -5.95 0.42 7.34
C ILE A 138 -4.52 0.90 7.55
N TRP A 139 -3.55 -0.02 7.71
CA TRP A 139 -2.15 0.34 7.93
C TRP A 139 -1.50 1.06 6.73
N GLY A 140 -2.11 1.00 5.55
CA GLY A 140 -1.69 1.81 4.39
C GLY A 140 -2.16 3.26 4.43
N VAL A 141 -3.19 3.58 5.22
CA VAL A 141 -3.85 4.90 5.23
C VAL A 141 -3.75 5.64 6.57
N THR A 142 -3.03 5.11 7.56
CA THR A 142 -2.87 5.78 8.88
C THR A 142 -1.87 6.93 8.89
N GLY A 143 -1.03 7.06 7.85
CA GLY A 143 0.07 8.04 7.78
C GLY A 143 1.40 7.55 8.38
N LEU A 144 1.42 6.35 8.97
CA LEU A 144 2.64 5.70 9.45
C LEU A 144 3.42 5.07 8.29
N GLU A 145 4.70 4.80 8.53
CA GLU A 145 5.59 4.11 7.60
C GLU A 145 5.26 2.62 7.41
N THR A 146 4.40 2.03 8.26
CA THR A 146 4.19 0.58 8.38
C THR A 146 4.07 -0.11 7.03
N ALA A 147 3.16 0.34 6.16
CA ALA A 147 2.97 -0.26 4.84
C ALA A 147 4.21 -0.14 3.95
N PHE A 148 4.90 1.01 3.99
CA PHE A 148 6.15 1.23 3.24
C PHE A 148 7.31 0.38 3.76
N TYR A 149 7.41 0.21 5.08
CA TYR A 149 8.43 -0.63 5.70
C TYR A 149 8.26 -2.11 5.35
N THR A 150 7.02 -2.57 5.18
CA THR A 150 6.71 -3.99 4.91
C THR A 150 6.61 -4.37 3.44
N PHE A 151 6.60 -3.40 2.53
CA PHE A 151 6.55 -3.61 1.07
C PHE A 151 7.82 -4.29 0.54
#